data_AF-A0A6P4I9G2-F1
#
_entry.id   AF-A0A6P4I9G2-F1
#
_cell.length_a   1.000
_cell.length_b   1.000
_cell.length_c   1.000
_cell.angle_alpha   90.00
_cell.angle_beta   90.00
_cell.angle_gamma   90.00
#
_symmetry.space_group_name_H-M   'P 1'
#
loop_
_entity.id
_entity.type
_entity.pdbx_description
1 polymer ?
#
loop_
_entity_poly.entity_id
_entity_poly.type
_entity_poly.pdbx_seq_one_letter_code
_entity_poly.pdbx_strand_id
1 'polypeptide(L)'
;MCDISEYALDRQFATQVRALGEVYAENISCQDFDLSQHWLQAFQEVKPIAKYARNGLMLLLISQLREMGRLGKPFVDKENMCRPLDDVLNEYDGKMDGELESDPLETDTNASGCGSSGGFSEINEPLANRELFKEINTLGGGTFETEKLCSSHYLKLDKNLANKPTSGKQELHLQDRIWRATIRAIDRLKDWTGDTQKIDFLATCFEPFLENEPSISGQIHELDRRLEAMMDDMVKQAAERRYNNMRMMYTCVFQHQKSCCKVRLKELEKSEKLLMEEKQKLRAYAEDLKRREDMLERHEAMAVQVVKCPEPEKLLLLSPRTSGCEHCQNVRVAQKSRTCRYHRHLSQSRFVQELGKLSDGPSDLPDGRQL
;
A
#
# COMPACT_ATOMS: atom_id res chain seq x y z
N MET A 1 22.57 -1.76 17.15
CA MET A 1 21.87 -1.03 16.07
C MET A 1 21.23 0.18 16.71
N CYS A 2 21.22 1.36 16.07
CA CYS A 2 20.58 2.54 16.66
C CYS A 2 19.07 2.29 16.67
N ASP A 3 18.47 2.23 17.86
CA ASP A 3 17.01 2.29 18.01
C ASP A 3 16.52 3.49 17.21
N ILE A 4 15.69 3.26 16.20
CA ILE A 4 15.06 4.37 15.47
C ILE A 4 14.27 5.12 16.53
N SER A 5 14.71 6.35 16.81
CA SER A 5 14.11 7.17 17.85
C SER A 5 12.60 7.27 17.62
N GLU A 6 11.82 7.21 18.69
CA GLU A 6 10.36 7.36 18.65
C GLU A 6 9.92 8.58 17.81
N TYR A 7 10.67 9.68 17.94
CA TYR A 7 10.49 10.90 17.16
C TYR A 7 10.59 10.69 15.63
N ALA A 8 11.51 9.84 15.17
CA ALA A 8 11.65 9.52 13.76
C ALA A 8 10.43 8.75 13.22
N LEU A 9 9.85 7.86 14.04
CA LEU A 9 8.62 7.15 13.68
C LEU A 9 7.43 8.10 13.56
N ASP A 10 7.30 9.07 14.46
CA ASP A 10 6.22 10.06 14.37
C ASP A 10 6.39 11.01 13.19
N ARG A 11 7.62 11.43 12.89
CA ARG A 11 7.91 12.22 11.68
C ARG A 11 7.59 11.44 10.40
N GLN A 12 7.89 10.14 10.38
CA GLN A 12 7.53 9.27 9.28
C GLN A 12 6.01 9.16 9.14
N PHE A 13 5.29 8.93 10.24
CA PHE A 13 3.83 8.89 10.24
C PHE A 13 3.23 10.18 9.70
N ALA A 14 3.67 11.35 10.17
CA ALA A 14 3.20 12.64 9.65
C ALA A 14 3.43 12.80 8.14
N THR A 15 4.53 12.24 7.62
CA THR A 15 4.81 12.24 6.18
C THR A 15 3.85 11.32 5.43
N GLN A 16 3.52 10.15 5.99
CA GLN A 16 2.54 9.23 5.44
C GLN A 16 1.12 9.83 5.44
N VAL A 17 0.71 10.55 6.50
CA VAL A 17 -0.59 11.25 6.54
C VAL A 17 -0.71 12.26 5.40
N ARG A 18 0.35 13.01 5.10
CA ARG A 18 0.35 13.93 3.94
C ARG A 18 0.21 13.19 2.61
N ALA A 19 0.95 12.09 2.44
CA ALA A 19 0.86 11.27 1.23
C ALA A 19 -0.54 10.65 1.06
N LEU A 20 -1.22 10.29 2.15
CA LEU A 20 -2.61 9.82 2.11
C LEU A 20 -3.57 10.92 1.62
N GLY A 21 -3.33 12.17 2.02
CA GLY A 21 -4.09 13.32 1.51
C GLY A 21 -3.99 13.50 -0.01
N GLU A 22 -2.83 13.21 -0.61
CA GLU A 22 -2.67 13.20 -2.07
C GLU A 22 -3.51 12.09 -2.71
N VAL A 23 -3.55 10.90 -2.09
CA VAL A 23 -4.32 9.76 -2.59
C VAL A 23 -5.82 10.02 -2.52
N TYR A 24 -6.31 10.76 -1.51
CA TYR A 24 -7.72 11.18 -1.44
C TYR A 24 -8.15 12.08 -2.58
N ALA A 25 -7.23 12.78 -3.24
CA ALA A 25 -7.55 13.56 -4.43
C ALA A 25 -7.81 12.68 -5.67
N GLU A 26 -7.44 11.39 -5.66
CA GLU A 26 -7.43 10.49 -6.81
C GLU A 26 -8.73 9.67 -7.01
N ASN A 27 -9.91 10.21 -6.67
CA ASN A 27 -11.23 9.56 -6.83
C ASN A 27 -11.37 8.19 -6.12
N ILE A 28 -11.10 8.15 -4.81
CA ILE A 28 -11.37 6.96 -3.98
C ILE A 28 -12.88 6.79 -3.75
N SER A 29 -13.34 5.54 -3.62
CA SER A 29 -14.72 5.25 -3.21
C SER A 29 -15.04 5.89 -1.84
N CYS A 30 -16.28 6.34 -1.64
CA CYS A 30 -16.69 6.92 -0.35
C CYS A 30 -16.52 5.93 0.82
N GLN A 31 -16.77 4.64 0.55
CA GLN A 31 -16.62 3.59 1.56
C GLN A 31 -15.16 3.40 2.01
N ASP A 32 -14.21 3.38 1.06
CA ASP A 32 -12.79 3.25 1.36
C ASP A 32 -12.24 4.52 2.03
N PHE A 33 -12.74 5.69 1.63
CA PHE A 33 -12.45 6.94 2.31
C PHE A 33 -12.88 6.87 3.79
N ASP A 34 -14.12 6.48 4.07
CA ASP A 34 -14.62 6.36 5.44
C ASP A 34 -13.80 5.34 6.25
N LEU A 35 -13.56 4.15 5.69
CA LEU A 35 -12.73 3.13 6.36
C LEU A 35 -11.32 3.63 6.66
N SER A 36 -10.67 4.31 5.71
CA SER A 36 -9.33 4.85 5.93
C SER A 36 -9.30 5.96 6.99
N GLN A 37 -10.37 6.76 7.12
CA GLN A 37 -10.49 7.74 8.20
C GLN A 37 -10.59 7.08 9.58
N HIS A 38 -11.37 5.99 9.71
CA HIS A 38 -11.44 5.24 10.97
C HIS A 38 -10.09 4.63 11.35
N TRP A 39 -9.37 4.05 10.37
CA TRP A 39 -8.01 3.55 10.60
C TRP A 39 -7.03 4.66 10.99
N LEU A 40 -7.14 5.84 10.36
CA LEU A 40 -6.29 6.98 10.69
C LEU A 40 -6.51 7.46 12.13
N GLN A 41 -7.75 7.47 12.60
CA GLN A 41 -8.07 7.76 14.01
C GLN A 41 -7.44 6.71 14.93
N ALA A 42 -7.62 5.43 14.64
CA ALA A 42 -7.00 4.34 15.40
C ALA A 42 -5.46 4.49 15.45
N PHE A 43 -4.83 4.90 14.34
CA PHE A 43 -3.39 5.14 14.25
C PHE A 43 -2.89 6.33 15.08
N GLN A 44 -3.73 7.36 15.28
CA GLN A 44 -3.38 8.52 16.10
C GLN A 44 -3.37 8.20 17.60
N GLU A 45 -4.18 7.22 18.04
CA GLU A 45 -4.32 6.84 19.45
C GLU A 45 -3.30 5.78 19.92
N VAL A 46 -2.37 5.39 19.05
CA VAL A 46 -1.45 4.29 19.28
C VAL A 46 -0.40 4.61 20.35
N LYS A 47 -0.23 3.68 21.30
CA LYS A 47 0.82 3.73 22.33
C LYS A 47 2.23 3.68 21.71
N PRO A 48 3.26 4.25 22.36
CA PRO A 48 4.63 4.28 21.83
C PRO A 48 5.16 2.93 21.31
N ILE A 49 4.88 1.84 22.02
CA ILE A 49 5.33 0.48 21.68
C ILE A 49 4.81 -0.03 20.32
N ALA A 50 3.66 0.47 19.86
CA ALA A 50 3.01 0.04 18.62
C ALA A 50 3.20 1.04 17.46
N LYS A 51 4.02 2.09 17.63
CA LYS A 51 4.31 3.08 16.57
C LYS A 51 4.95 2.46 15.32
N TYR A 52 5.69 1.37 15.49
CA TYR A 52 6.22 0.61 14.36
C TYR A 52 5.11 -0.04 13.53
N ALA A 53 4.22 -0.79 14.18
CA ALA A 53 3.09 -1.42 13.49
C ALA A 53 2.17 -0.39 12.84
N ARG A 54 1.90 0.72 13.54
CA ARG A 54 1.20 1.90 12.97
C ARG A 54 1.83 2.33 11.64
N ASN A 55 3.14 2.58 11.62
CA ASN A 55 3.82 3.05 10.41
C ASN A 55 3.82 2.00 9.29
N GLY A 56 3.90 0.72 9.63
CA GLY A 56 3.81 -0.39 8.67
C GLY A 56 2.43 -0.50 8.04
N LEU A 57 1.37 -0.52 8.85
CA LEU A 57 -0.02 -0.55 8.39
C LEU A 57 -0.38 0.72 7.62
N MET A 58 0.13 1.89 8.00
CA MET A 58 -0.07 3.13 7.27
C MET A 58 0.54 3.07 5.85
N LEU A 59 1.73 2.48 5.68
CA LEU A 59 2.30 2.25 4.34
C LEU A 59 1.41 1.34 3.52
N LEU A 60 0.94 0.24 4.13
CA LEU A 60 0.10 -0.72 3.45
C LEU A 60 -1.22 -0.08 3.00
N LEU A 61 -1.86 0.71 3.87
CA LEU A 61 -3.09 1.44 3.57
C LEU A 61 -2.91 2.38 2.37
N ILE A 62 -1.85 3.19 2.39
CA ILE A 62 -1.53 4.10 1.29
C ILE A 62 -1.26 3.33 -0.01
N SER A 63 -0.51 2.22 0.07
CA SER A 63 -0.20 1.38 -1.10
C SER A 63 -1.47 0.82 -1.73
N GLN A 64 -2.36 0.24 -0.92
CA GLN A 64 -3.59 -0.36 -1.41
C GLN A 64 -4.51 0.67 -2.07
N LEU A 65 -4.68 1.83 -1.43
CA LEU A 65 -5.49 2.90 -2.01
C LEU A 65 -4.90 3.44 -3.32
N ARG A 66 -3.58 3.66 -3.36
CA ARG A 66 -2.90 4.22 -4.54
C ARG A 66 -2.84 3.24 -5.71
N GLU A 67 -2.61 1.96 -5.44
CA GLU A 67 -2.36 0.95 -6.48
C GLU A 67 -3.63 0.22 -6.90
N MET A 68 -4.52 -0.08 -5.95
CA MET A 68 -5.76 -0.83 -6.22
C MET A 68 -7.00 0.05 -6.29
N GLY A 69 -6.93 1.31 -5.82
CA GLY A 69 -8.08 2.19 -5.72
C GLY A 69 -9.12 1.77 -4.67
N ARG A 70 -8.81 0.74 -3.86
CA ARG A 70 -9.70 0.19 -2.82
C ARG A 70 -8.92 -0.42 -1.67
N LEU A 71 -9.54 -0.52 -0.49
CA LEU A 71 -8.97 -1.22 0.65
C LEU A 71 -9.33 -2.72 0.61
N GLY A 72 -8.36 -3.56 0.93
CA GLY A 72 -8.52 -5.00 1.17
C GLY A 72 -8.20 -5.36 2.62
N LYS A 73 -7.92 -6.64 2.90
CA LYS A 73 -7.36 -7.03 4.20
C LYS A 73 -6.01 -6.35 4.45
N PRO A 74 -5.69 -5.97 5.69
CA PRO A 74 -6.48 -6.20 6.90
C PRO A 74 -7.57 -5.13 7.16
N PHE A 75 -7.69 -4.11 6.32
CA PHE A 75 -8.47 -2.90 6.63
C PHE A 75 -9.98 -3.05 6.53
N VAL A 76 -10.47 -3.97 5.70
CA VAL A 76 -11.90 -4.25 5.53
C VAL A 76 -12.50 -4.96 6.76
N ASP A 77 -11.67 -5.69 7.50
CA ASP A 77 -12.09 -6.37 8.72
C ASP A 77 -12.09 -5.40 9.91
N LYS A 78 -13.28 -5.06 10.39
CA LYS A 78 -13.49 -4.12 11.50
C LYS A 78 -12.98 -4.65 12.83
N GLU A 79 -12.91 -5.96 13.01
CA GLU A 79 -12.41 -6.54 14.26
C GLU A 79 -10.92 -6.20 14.46
N ASN A 80 -10.16 -6.07 13.36
CA ASN A 80 -8.75 -5.70 13.39
C ASN A 80 -8.49 -4.29 13.93
N MET A 81 -9.45 -3.36 13.86
CA MET A 81 -9.26 -2.02 14.45
C MET A 81 -9.18 -2.05 15.98
N CYS A 82 -9.80 -3.04 16.62
CA CYS A 82 -9.79 -3.17 18.08
C CYS A 82 -8.64 -4.05 18.60
N ARG A 83 -7.85 -4.64 17.70
CA ARG A 83 -6.75 -5.54 18.05
C ARG A 83 -5.44 -4.78 18.20
N PRO A 84 -4.45 -5.33 18.94
CA PRO A 84 -3.11 -4.78 18.93
C PRO A 84 -2.56 -4.72 17.50
N LEU A 85 -2.11 -3.53 17.07
CA LEU A 85 -1.65 -3.33 15.69
C LEU A 85 -0.49 -4.26 15.30
N ASP A 86 0.33 -4.64 16.27
CA ASP A 86 1.40 -5.59 16.06
C ASP A 86 0.87 -6.95 15.62
N ASP A 87 -0.22 -7.44 16.21
CA ASP A 87 -0.83 -8.72 15.85
C ASP A 87 -1.44 -8.65 14.46
N VAL A 88 -2.17 -7.57 14.17
CA VAL A 88 -2.75 -7.32 12.84
C VAL A 88 -1.67 -7.29 11.75
N LEU A 89 -0.55 -6.64 12.02
CA LEU A 89 0.56 -6.57 11.07
C LEU A 89 1.30 -7.91 10.95
N ASN A 90 1.44 -8.68 12.04
CA ASN A 90 2.11 -9.97 12.02
C ASN A 90 1.28 -11.06 11.32
N GLU A 91 -0.04 -10.98 11.37
CA GLU A 91 -0.95 -11.90 10.69
C GLU A 91 -1.15 -11.58 9.22
N TYR A 92 -0.79 -10.37 8.78
CA TYR A 92 -0.87 -9.99 7.39
C TYR A 92 0.16 -10.77 6.56
N ASP A 93 -0.32 -11.69 5.73
CA ASP A 93 0.49 -12.61 4.93
C ASP A 93 0.87 -12.05 3.54
N GLY A 94 0.41 -10.83 3.21
CA GLY A 94 0.70 -10.20 1.93
C GLY A 94 -0.17 -10.67 0.77
N LYS A 95 -1.10 -11.60 0.99
CA LYS A 95 -1.97 -12.08 -0.09
C LYS A 95 -3.06 -11.05 -0.38
N MET A 96 -3.02 -10.53 -1.59
CA MET A 96 -4.09 -9.67 -2.10
C MET A 96 -5.29 -10.56 -2.41
N ASP A 97 -6.43 -10.36 -1.72
CA ASP A 97 -7.71 -11.07 -1.95
C ASP A 97 -8.30 -10.87 -3.38
N GLY A 98 -7.51 -10.36 -4.33
CA GLY A 98 -7.88 -10.08 -5.72
C GLY A 98 -7.43 -11.14 -6.72
N GLU A 99 -6.57 -12.09 -6.35
CA GLU A 99 -6.43 -13.34 -7.08
C GLU A 99 -7.63 -14.21 -6.70
N LEU A 100 -8.81 -13.84 -7.22
CA LEU A 100 -9.88 -14.80 -7.45
C LEU A 100 -9.19 -16.00 -8.09
N GLU A 101 -9.15 -17.13 -7.38
CA GLU A 101 -9.03 -18.44 -7.99
C GLU A 101 -10.05 -18.41 -9.14
N SER A 102 -9.55 -18.15 -10.35
CA SER A 102 -10.35 -18.28 -11.55
C SER A 102 -10.70 -19.75 -11.57
N ASP A 103 -11.90 -20.05 -11.08
CA ASP A 103 -12.52 -21.35 -11.09
C ASP A 103 -12.21 -21.94 -12.47
N PRO A 104 -11.49 -23.07 -12.56
CA PRO A 104 -11.16 -23.69 -13.83
C PRO A 104 -12.47 -24.23 -14.40
N LEU A 105 -13.27 -23.32 -14.98
CA LEU A 105 -14.45 -23.66 -15.71
C LEU A 105 -13.95 -24.39 -16.94
N GLU A 106 -14.12 -25.70 -16.90
CA GLU A 106 -13.89 -26.64 -17.99
C GLU A 106 -14.62 -26.16 -19.25
N THR A 107 -13.97 -25.29 -20.02
CA THR A 107 -14.35 -25.06 -21.41
C THR A 107 -13.49 -25.95 -22.28
N ASP A 108 -13.94 -27.20 -22.42
CA ASP A 108 -13.67 -28.00 -23.61
C ASP A 108 -14.21 -27.21 -24.81
N THR A 109 -13.34 -26.46 -25.49
CA THR A 109 -13.66 -25.90 -26.81
C THR A 109 -12.46 -26.00 -27.71
N ASN A 110 -12.44 -27.11 -28.45
CA ASN A 110 -11.66 -27.29 -29.66
C ASN A 110 -11.99 -26.19 -30.68
N ALA A 111 -11.09 -25.23 -30.89
CA ALA A 111 -10.99 -24.50 -32.15
C ALA A 111 -9.60 -23.88 -32.35
N SER A 112 -8.79 -24.58 -33.14
CA SER A 112 -7.76 -24.08 -34.06
C SER A 112 -7.69 -22.55 -34.30
N GLY A 113 -6.50 -21.97 -34.08
CA GLY A 113 -5.93 -21.03 -35.06
C GLY A 113 -5.29 -19.72 -34.56
N CYS A 114 -3.96 -19.67 -34.68
CA CYS A 114 -3.16 -18.49 -35.02
C CYS A 114 -2.81 -17.44 -33.93
N GLY A 115 -1.70 -17.71 -33.21
CA GLY A 115 -0.50 -16.87 -33.16
C GLY A 115 -0.57 -15.41 -32.67
N SER A 116 -0.08 -15.16 -31.46
CA SER A 116 1.05 -14.23 -31.21
C SER A 116 1.48 -14.28 -29.74
N SER A 117 2.71 -14.75 -29.53
CA SER A 117 3.40 -14.83 -28.25
C SER A 117 3.62 -13.45 -27.62
N GLY A 118 2.94 -13.21 -26.50
CA GLY A 118 3.31 -12.21 -25.50
C GLY A 118 3.36 -12.89 -24.14
N GLY A 119 4.35 -13.77 -23.95
CA GLY A 119 4.51 -14.57 -22.74
C GLY A 119 4.90 -13.69 -21.55
N PHE A 120 3.91 -13.30 -20.76
CA PHE A 120 4.14 -13.04 -19.35
C PHE A 120 4.31 -14.41 -18.69
N SER A 121 5.53 -14.72 -18.27
CA SER A 121 5.80 -15.89 -17.46
C SER A 121 5.00 -15.78 -16.17
N GLU A 122 3.88 -16.48 -16.16
CA GLU A 122 3.16 -16.95 -14.99
C GLU A 122 4.20 -17.53 -14.03
N ILE A 123 4.52 -16.75 -13.00
CA ILE A 123 5.42 -17.19 -11.94
C ILE A 123 4.61 -18.22 -11.19
N ASN A 124 4.74 -19.48 -11.60
CA ASN A 124 4.23 -20.62 -10.85
C ASN A 124 4.72 -20.47 -9.42
N GLU A 125 3.81 -20.07 -8.53
CA GLU A 125 4.07 -20.06 -7.11
C GLU A 125 4.46 -21.50 -6.73
N PRO A 126 5.65 -21.73 -6.16
CA PRO A 126 6.13 -23.08 -5.93
C PRO A 126 5.11 -23.85 -5.11
N LEU A 127 4.69 -25.03 -5.59
CA LEU A 127 3.73 -25.91 -4.90
C LEU A 127 4.03 -26.08 -3.40
N ALA A 128 5.31 -26.00 -3.03
CA ALA A 128 5.81 -26.02 -1.65
C ALA A 128 5.23 -24.91 -0.76
N ASN A 129 4.98 -23.71 -1.30
CA ASN A 129 4.39 -22.61 -0.53
C ASN A 129 2.92 -22.90 -0.17
N ARG A 130 2.17 -23.58 -1.05
CA ARG A 130 0.76 -23.93 -0.82
C ARG A 130 0.60 -24.91 0.34
N GLU A 131 1.51 -25.87 0.48
CA GLU A 131 1.51 -26.82 1.60
C GLU A 131 1.88 -26.14 2.92
N LEU A 132 2.89 -25.26 2.90
CA LEU A 132 3.27 -24.45 4.07
C LEU A 132 2.12 -23.57 4.57
N PHE A 133 1.36 -22.93 3.69
CA PHE A 133 0.20 -22.12 4.09
C PHE A 133 -0.92 -22.97 4.71
N LYS A 134 -1.15 -24.18 4.20
CA LYS A 134 -2.10 -25.12 4.83
C LYS A 134 -1.62 -25.51 6.22
N GLU A 135 -0.34 -25.81 6.39
CA GLU A 135 0.24 -26.17 7.68
C GLU A 135 0.12 -25.01 8.69
N ILE A 136 0.45 -23.78 8.30
CA ILE A 136 0.32 -22.57 9.14
C ILE A 136 -1.14 -22.37 9.59
N ASN A 137 -2.11 -22.47 8.68
CA ASN A 137 -3.53 -22.34 9.03
C ASN A 137 -4.00 -23.45 9.97
N THR A 138 -3.47 -24.67 9.80
CA THR A 138 -3.79 -25.80 10.68
C THR A 138 -3.19 -25.60 12.09
N LEU A 139 -1.98 -25.04 12.18
CA LEU A 139 -1.33 -24.70 13.44
C LEU A 139 -2.02 -23.52 14.16
N GLY A 140 -2.47 -22.51 13.41
CA GLY A 140 -3.23 -21.37 13.95
C GLY A 140 -4.60 -21.77 14.52
N GLY A 141 -5.33 -22.65 13.83
CA GLY A 141 -6.59 -23.20 14.34
C GLY A 141 -6.41 -24.03 15.62
N GLY A 142 -5.31 -24.80 15.68
CA GLY A 142 -4.97 -25.59 16.88
C GLY A 142 -4.67 -24.75 18.11
N THR A 143 -3.98 -23.61 17.94
CA THR A 143 -3.62 -22.72 19.05
C THR A 143 -4.86 -22.08 19.69
N PHE A 144 -5.81 -21.63 18.87
CA PHE A 144 -7.08 -21.07 19.36
C PHE A 144 -7.92 -22.08 20.17
N GLU A 145 -8.07 -23.31 19.68
CA GLU A 145 -8.81 -24.35 20.39
C GLU A 145 -8.13 -24.76 21.71
N THR A 146 -6.79 -24.77 21.76
CA THR A 146 -6.06 -25.01 23.02
C THR A 146 -6.28 -23.90 24.05
N GLU A 147 -6.35 -22.63 23.62
CA GLU A 147 -6.63 -21.50 24.52
C GLU A 147 -8.05 -21.56 25.09
N LYS A 148 -9.02 -21.90 24.24
CA LYS A 148 -10.43 -22.09 24.63
C LYS A 148 -10.60 -23.25 25.62
N LEU A 149 -9.91 -24.37 25.39
CA LEU A 149 -9.87 -25.50 26.30
C LEU A 149 -9.25 -25.13 27.65
N CYS A 150 -8.14 -24.40 27.64
CA CYS A 150 -7.47 -23.92 28.85
C CYS A 150 -8.38 -23.00 29.67
N SER A 151 -9.04 -22.04 29.02
CA SER A 151 -9.99 -21.12 29.65
C SER A 151 -11.18 -21.85 30.27
N SER A 152 -11.76 -22.81 29.55
CA SER A 152 -12.85 -23.67 30.08
C SER A 152 -12.41 -24.48 31.28
N HIS A 153 -11.17 -24.98 31.28
CA HIS A 153 -10.61 -25.75 32.38
C HIS A 153 -10.41 -24.89 33.64
N TYR A 154 -9.89 -23.66 33.50
CA TYR A 154 -9.79 -22.70 34.60
C TYR A 154 -11.16 -22.41 35.25
N LEU A 155 -12.18 -22.21 34.43
CA LEU A 155 -13.55 -21.93 34.89
C LEU A 155 -14.18 -23.12 35.64
N LYS A 156 -13.82 -24.36 35.27
CA LYS A 156 -14.22 -25.57 36.00
C LYS A 156 -13.47 -25.72 37.32
N LEU A 157 -12.17 -25.44 37.33
CA LEU A 157 -11.35 -25.44 38.55
C LEU A 157 -11.91 -24.46 39.58
N ASP A 158 -12.27 -23.25 39.16
CA ASP A 158 -12.82 -22.22 40.02
C ASP A 158 -14.17 -22.65 40.65
N LYS A 159 -15.05 -23.24 39.83
CA LYS A 159 -16.32 -23.84 40.32
C LYS A 159 -16.09 -25.01 41.29
N ASN A 160 -15.07 -25.83 41.05
CA ASN A 160 -14.74 -26.97 41.91
C ASN A 160 -14.15 -26.50 43.25
N LEU A 161 -13.37 -25.41 43.25
CA LEU A 161 -12.85 -24.77 44.45
C LEU A 161 -13.99 -24.16 45.29
N ALA A 162 -15.00 -23.57 44.66
CA ALA A 162 -16.17 -23.02 45.35
C ALA A 162 -17.05 -24.08 46.05
N ASN A 163 -17.00 -25.34 45.60
CA ASN A 163 -17.89 -26.42 46.07
C ASN A 163 -17.22 -27.40 47.06
N LYS A 164 -15.99 -27.15 47.54
CA LYS A 164 -15.28 -28.10 48.39
C LYS A 164 -15.89 -28.17 49.82
N PRO A 165 -16.18 -29.38 50.35
CA PRO A 165 -16.72 -29.55 51.70
C PRO A 165 -15.73 -29.07 52.76
N THR A 166 -16.25 -28.46 53.83
CA THR A 166 -15.51 -27.96 55.00
C THR A 166 -14.74 -29.07 55.72
N SER A 167 -13.60 -29.49 55.19
CA SER A 167 -12.54 -30.13 55.97
C SER A 167 -11.89 -29.09 56.90
N GLY A 168 -11.21 -29.57 57.94
CA GLY A 168 -10.86 -28.79 59.13
C GLY A 168 -10.23 -27.41 58.86
N LYS A 169 -10.51 -26.44 59.76
CA LYS A 169 -10.11 -25.03 59.66
C LYS A 169 -8.64 -24.76 59.30
N GLN A 170 -7.71 -25.68 59.58
CA GLN A 170 -6.30 -25.58 59.21
C GLN A 170 -6.04 -25.78 57.71
N GLU A 171 -6.76 -26.68 57.06
CA GLU A 171 -6.57 -26.99 55.64
C GLU A 171 -7.05 -25.82 54.76
N LEU A 172 -8.19 -25.22 55.13
CA LEU A 172 -8.71 -24.01 54.49
C LEU A 172 -7.72 -22.84 54.56
N HIS A 173 -7.04 -22.67 55.70
CA HIS A 173 -6.05 -21.61 55.87
C HIS A 173 -4.81 -21.83 54.98
N LEU A 174 -4.33 -23.08 54.88
CA LEU A 174 -3.20 -23.40 53.99
C LEU A 174 -3.55 -23.19 52.51
N GLN A 175 -4.74 -23.63 52.08
CA GLN A 175 -5.21 -23.43 50.70
C GLN A 175 -5.29 -21.94 50.33
N ASP A 176 -5.83 -21.11 51.23
CA ASP A 176 -5.92 -19.66 51.00
C ASP A 176 -4.54 -18.98 50.95
N ARG A 177 -3.58 -19.44 51.79
CA ARG A 177 -2.19 -18.97 51.72
C ARG A 177 -1.54 -19.31 50.39
N ILE A 178 -1.68 -20.55 49.91
CA ILE A 178 -1.13 -21.01 48.63
C ILE A 178 -1.72 -20.18 47.49
N TRP A 179 -3.05 -20.02 47.48
CA TRP A 179 -3.73 -19.23 46.46
C TRP A 179 -3.19 -17.80 46.40
N ARG A 180 -3.11 -17.11 47.54
CA ARG A 180 -2.57 -15.75 47.62
C ARG A 180 -1.12 -15.68 47.15
N ALA A 181 -0.31 -16.69 47.47
CA ALA A 181 1.08 -16.77 47.04
C ALA A 181 1.20 -16.96 45.51
N THR A 182 0.37 -17.82 44.91
CA THR A 182 0.31 -18.01 43.45
C THR A 182 -0.12 -16.74 42.73
N ILE A 183 -1.14 -16.03 43.21
CA ILE A 183 -1.56 -14.75 42.60
C ILE A 183 -0.41 -13.73 42.63
N ARG A 184 0.30 -13.60 43.77
CA ARG A 184 1.48 -12.74 43.84
C ARG A 184 2.57 -13.15 42.84
N ALA A 185 2.81 -14.44 42.66
CA ALA A 185 3.81 -14.93 41.70
C ALA A 185 3.42 -14.57 40.25
N ILE A 186 2.13 -14.70 39.91
CA ILE A 186 1.59 -14.31 38.61
C ILE A 186 1.75 -12.81 38.38
N ASP A 187 1.44 -11.98 39.37
CA ASP A 187 1.56 -10.53 39.23
C ASP A 187 3.03 -10.10 39.07
N ARG A 188 3.96 -10.74 39.81
CA ARG A 188 5.40 -10.55 39.58
C ARG A 188 5.85 -10.96 38.18
N LEU A 189 5.31 -12.06 37.65
CA LEU A 189 5.60 -12.51 36.29
C LEU A 189 5.09 -11.52 35.24
N LYS A 190 3.92 -10.91 35.45
CA LYS A 190 3.38 -9.87 34.55
C LYS A 190 4.23 -8.61 34.53
N ASP A 191 4.75 -8.21 35.69
CA ASP A 191 5.58 -7.01 35.85
C ASP A 191 7.06 -7.26 35.51
N TRP A 192 7.42 -8.48 35.12
CA TRP A 192 8.80 -8.85 34.84
C TRP A 192 9.29 -8.29 33.50
N THR A 193 10.39 -7.54 33.54
CA THR A 193 10.98 -6.85 32.38
C THR A 193 12.29 -7.48 31.88
N GLY A 194 12.66 -8.68 32.34
CA GLY A 194 13.82 -9.43 31.84
C GLY A 194 15.12 -9.22 32.63
N ASP A 195 15.58 -7.97 32.81
CA ASP A 195 17.01 -7.75 33.07
C ASP A 195 17.40 -7.38 34.51
N THR A 196 16.47 -6.86 35.32
CA THR A 196 16.82 -6.26 36.63
C THR A 196 16.25 -6.98 37.84
N GLN A 197 15.24 -7.83 37.66
CA GLN A 197 14.54 -8.48 38.76
C GLN A 197 14.49 -9.99 38.55
N LYS A 198 14.78 -10.72 39.62
CA LYS A 198 14.44 -12.14 39.74
C LYS A 198 12.93 -12.27 39.88
N ILE A 199 12.37 -13.23 39.19
CA ILE A 199 10.94 -13.52 39.22
C ILE A 199 10.62 -14.26 40.51
N ASP A 200 11.51 -15.17 40.93
CA ASP A 200 11.30 -16.05 42.09
C ASP A 200 9.90 -16.67 42.07
N PHE A 201 9.41 -17.11 40.90
CA PHE A 201 8.03 -17.51 40.68
C PHE A 201 7.64 -18.70 41.55
N LEU A 202 8.43 -19.77 41.49
CA LEU A 202 8.24 -21.00 42.25
C LEU A 202 8.48 -20.76 43.74
N ALA A 203 9.53 -20.02 44.11
CA ALA A 203 9.78 -19.63 45.49
C ALA A 203 8.59 -18.85 46.08
N THR A 204 7.99 -17.94 45.29
CA THR A 204 6.79 -17.21 45.69
C THR A 204 5.59 -18.16 45.80
N CYS A 205 5.35 -19.06 44.84
CA CYS A 205 4.24 -20.02 44.88
C CYS A 205 4.33 -20.99 46.06
N PHE A 206 5.53 -21.45 46.39
CA PHE A 206 5.79 -22.44 47.43
C PHE A 206 6.14 -21.85 48.79
N GLU A 207 6.11 -20.51 48.95
CA GLU A 207 6.39 -19.81 50.20
C GLU A 207 5.72 -20.46 51.44
N PRO A 208 4.42 -20.84 51.42
CA PRO A 208 3.77 -21.45 52.59
C PRO A 208 4.37 -22.80 53.01
N PHE A 209 5.03 -23.51 52.10
CA PHE A 209 5.68 -24.80 52.36
C PHE A 209 7.14 -24.62 52.78
N LEU A 210 7.83 -23.64 52.18
CA LEU A 210 9.24 -23.36 52.45
C LEU A 210 9.50 -22.89 53.89
N GLU A 211 8.50 -22.29 54.55
CA GLU A 211 8.56 -21.96 55.98
C GLU A 211 8.81 -23.19 56.86
N ASN A 212 8.30 -24.37 56.46
CA ASN A 212 8.40 -25.60 57.24
C ASN A 212 9.58 -26.48 56.81
N GLU A 213 10.03 -26.37 55.56
CA GLU A 213 11.10 -27.20 54.99
C GLU A 213 12.18 -26.35 54.29
N PRO A 214 13.07 -25.69 55.06
CA PRO A 214 14.10 -24.82 54.49
C PRO A 214 15.13 -25.57 53.64
N SER A 215 15.25 -26.90 53.80
CA SER A 215 16.14 -27.75 52.99
C SER A 215 15.77 -27.76 51.50
N ILE A 216 14.50 -27.55 51.15
CA ILE A 216 14.02 -27.57 49.76
C ILE A 216 14.18 -26.19 49.10
N SER A 217 14.30 -25.11 49.87
CA SER A 217 14.42 -23.73 49.36
C SER A 217 15.54 -23.58 48.32
N GLY A 218 16.70 -24.19 48.56
CA GLY A 218 17.81 -24.15 47.61
C GLY A 218 17.49 -24.80 46.26
N GLN A 219 16.71 -25.89 46.24
CA GLN A 219 16.30 -26.56 45.00
C GLN A 219 15.25 -25.74 44.25
N ILE A 220 14.33 -25.09 44.97
CA ILE A 220 13.29 -24.24 44.38
C ILE A 220 13.91 -23.01 43.72
N HIS A 221 14.87 -22.34 44.37
CA HIS A 221 15.60 -21.22 43.75
C HIS A 221 16.42 -21.65 42.53
N GLU A 222 16.95 -22.88 42.51
CA GLU A 222 17.60 -23.42 41.32
C GLU A 222 16.61 -23.62 40.16
N LEU A 223 15.40 -24.13 40.45
CA LEU A 223 14.34 -24.25 39.46
C LEU A 223 13.87 -22.88 38.95
N ASP A 224 13.75 -21.88 39.81
CA ASP A 224 13.40 -20.51 39.42
C ASP A 224 14.43 -19.93 38.46
N ARG A 225 15.73 -20.09 38.73
CA ARG A 225 16.79 -19.64 37.81
C ARG A 225 16.70 -20.31 36.44
N ARG A 226 16.34 -21.59 36.40
CA ARG A 226 16.15 -22.32 35.12
C ARG A 226 14.91 -21.85 34.38
N LEU A 227 13.83 -21.57 35.10
CA LEU A 227 12.59 -21.02 34.53
C LEU A 227 12.85 -19.62 33.96
N GLU A 228 13.56 -18.76 34.70
CA GLU A 228 13.99 -17.43 34.25
C GLU A 228 14.81 -17.53 32.97
N ALA A 229 15.83 -18.39 32.94
CA ALA A 229 16.67 -18.58 31.75
C ALA A 229 15.86 -19.09 30.53
N MET A 230 14.90 -19.98 30.74
CA MET A 230 14.02 -20.48 29.68
C MET A 230 13.10 -19.38 29.13
N MET A 231 12.49 -18.58 30.00
CA MET A 231 11.61 -17.49 29.58
C MET A 231 12.38 -16.39 28.87
N ASP A 232 13.57 -16.04 29.36
CA ASP A 232 14.47 -15.09 28.69
C ASP A 232 14.85 -15.58 27.28
N ASP A 233 15.19 -16.86 27.13
CA ASP A 233 15.45 -17.47 25.81
C ASP A 233 14.22 -17.42 24.89
N MET A 234 13.02 -17.75 25.40
CA MET A 234 11.78 -17.65 24.64
C MET A 234 11.47 -16.21 24.18
N VAL A 235 11.69 -15.23 25.06
CA VAL A 235 11.53 -13.80 24.73
C VAL A 235 12.52 -13.38 23.67
N LYS A 236 13.79 -13.77 23.79
CA LYS A 236 14.83 -13.51 22.77
C LYS A 236 14.47 -14.12 21.42
N GLN A 237 14.05 -15.38 21.39
CA GLN A 237 13.62 -16.04 20.16
C GLN A 237 12.38 -15.36 19.53
N ALA A 238 11.43 -14.92 20.35
CA ALA A 238 10.25 -14.19 19.86
C ALA A 238 10.64 -12.82 19.28
N ALA A 239 11.52 -12.09 19.96
CA ALA A 239 12.05 -10.81 19.49
C ALA A 239 12.85 -10.97 18.18
N GLU A 240 13.68 -12.01 18.08
CA GLU A 240 14.46 -12.31 16.88
C GLU A 240 13.56 -12.69 15.70
N ARG A 241 12.52 -13.50 15.92
CA ARG A 241 11.49 -13.79 14.90
C ARG A 241 10.79 -12.52 14.42
N ARG A 242 10.36 -11.65 15.34
CA ARG A 242 9.73 -10.36 14.99
C ARG A 242 10.68 -9.49 14.17
N TYR A 243 11.94 -9.38 14.58
CA TYR A 243 12.96 -8.63 13.86
C TYR A 243 13.20 -9.19 12.45
N ASN A 244 13.31 -10.51 12.31
CA ASN A 244 13.51 -11.15 11.01
C ASN A 244 12.30 -10.95 10.08
N ASN A 245 11.07 -11.09 10.60
CA ASN A 245 9.85 -10.82 9.84
C ASN A 245 9.79 -9.37 9.38
N MET A 246 10.09 -8.43 10.27
CA MET A 246 10.17 -7.01 9.95
C MET A 246 11.21 -6.74 8.85
N ARG A 247 12.42 -7.27 9.00
CA ARG A 247 13.49 -7.15 8.00
C ARG A 247 13.06 -7.69 6.63
N MET A 248 12.37 -8.82 6.59
CA MET A 248 11.82 -9.39 5.35
C MET A 248 10.79 -8.46 4.71
N MET A 249 9.85 -7.92 5.50
CA MET A 249 8.85 -6.97 5.02
C MET A 249 9.48 -5.71 4.42
N TYR A 250 10.42 -5.07 5.12
CA TYR A 250 11.13 -3.90 4.58
C TYR A 250 11.93 -4.23 3.33
N THR A 251 12.55 -5.42 3.28
CA THR A 251 13.28 -5.87 2.09
C THR A 251 12.33 -6.02 0.90
N CYS A 252 11.16 -6.63 1.10
CA CYS A 252 10.13 -6.79 0.07
C CYS A 252 9.61 -5.43 -0.42
N VAL A 253 9.22 -4.54 0.50
CA VAL A 253 8.74 -3.17 0.17
C VAL A 253 9.81 -2.40 -0.60
N PHE A 254 11.07 -2.46 -0.17
CA PHE A 254 12.16 -1.76 -0.84
C PHE A 254 12.44 -2.33 -2.24
N GLN A 255 12.43 -3.66 -2.40
CA GLN A 255 12.57 -4.30 -3.71
C GLN A 255 11.41 -3.95 -4.65
N HIS A 256 10.19 -3.92 -4.13
CA HIS A 256 9.01 -3.52 -4.88
C HIS A 256 9.10 -2.07 -5.35
N GLN A 257 9.39 -1.12 -4.44
CA GLN A 257 9.61 0.29 -4.78
C GLN A 257 10.70 0.47 -5.85
N LYS A 258 11.82 -0.26 -5.72
CA LYS A 258 12.89 -0.25 -6.72
C LYS A 258 12.42 -0.72 -8.09
N SER A 259 11.58 -1.76 -8.13
CA SER A 259 10.99 -2.27 -9.37
C SER A 259 10.01 -1.28 -10.01
N CYS A 260 9.12 -0.68 -9.22
CA CYS A 260 8.19 0.36 -9.69
C CYS A 260 8.93 1.59 -10.23
N CYS A 261 9.98 2.05 -9.55
CA CYS A 261 10.83 3.13 -10.05
C CYS A 261 11.47 2.81 -11.40
N LYS A 262 11.92 1.56 -11.62
CA LYS A 262 12.48 1.14 -12.92
C LYS A 262 11.44 1.15 -14.03
N VAL A 263 10.21 0.74 -13.76
CA VAL A 263 9.11 0.77 -14.75
C VAL A 263 8.80 2.21 -15.13
N ARG A 264 8.58 3.08 -14.13
CA ARG A 264 8.29 4.50 -14.35
C ARG A 264 9.41 5.23 -15.09
N LEU A 265 10.67 4.88 -14.82
CA LEU A 265 11.82 5.43 -15.56
C LEU A 265 11.75 5.06 -17.05
N LYS A 266 11.46 3.79 -17.38
CA LYS A 266 11.30 3.35 -18.77
C LYS A 266 10.12 4.01 -19.47
N GLU A 267 9.03 4.26 -18.76
CA GLU A 267 7.87 4.99 -19.29
C GLU A 267 8.22 6.45 -19.58
N LEU A 268 8.96 7.09 -18.67
CA LEU A 268 9.46 8.44 -18.86
C LEU A 268 10.35 8.53 -20.11
N GLU A 269 11.30 7.62 -20.26
CA GLU A 269 12.17 7.54 -21.45
C GLU A 269 11.36 7.39 -22.76
N LYS A 270 10.32 6.54 -22.76
CA LYS A 270 9.42 6.39 -23.90
C LYS A 270 8.66 7.69 -24.20
N SER A 271 8.15 8.35 -23.17
CA SER A 271 7.41 9.62 -23.32
C SER A 271 8.30 10.74 -23.85
N GLU A 272 9.55 10.81 -23.40
CA GLU A 272 10.55 11.78 -23.87
C GLU A 272 10.87 11.55 -25.36
N LYS A 273 11.03 10.29 -25.77
CA LYS A 273 11.24 9.94 -27.17
C LYS A 273 10.07 10.36 -28.06
N LEU A 274 8.83 10.08 -27.64
CA LEU A 274 7.64 10.49 -28.38
C LEU A 274 7.53 12.02 -28.48
N LEU A 275 7.86 12.72 -27.40
CA LEU A 275 7.87 14.19 -27.38
C LEU A 275 8.92 14.76 -28.34
N MET A 276 10.11 14.15 -28.42
CA MET A 276 11.14 14.54 -29.37
C MET A 276 10.69 14.35 -30.83
N GLU A 277 10.06 13.20 -31.14
CA GLU A 277 9.52 12.92 -32.47
C GLU A 277 8.43 13.93 -32.86
N GLU A 278 7.53 14.26 -31.93
CA GLU A 278 6.47 15.24 -32.17
C GLU A 278 7.02 16.66 -32.37
N LYS A 279 8.01 17.06 -31.56
CA LYS A 279 8.73 18.32 -31.74
C LYS A 279 9.39 18.40 -33.11
N GLN A 280 9.93 17.29 -33.62
CA GLN A 280 10.53 17.24 -34.95
C GLN A 280 9.47 17.40 -36.06
N LYS A 281 8.31 16.75 -35.94
CA LYS A 281 7.19 16.95 -36.88
C LYS A 281 6.71 18.40 -36.89
N LEU A 282 6.54 19.01 -35.72
CA LEU A 282 6.11 20.40 -35.61
C LEU A 282 7.12 21.37 -36.26
N ARG A 283 8.43 21.11 -36.12
CA ARG A 283 9.46 21.88 -36.84
C ARG A 283 9.31 21.75 -38.35
N ALA A 284 9.14 20.53 -38.86
CA ALA A 284 8.95 20.32 -40.30
C ALA A 284 7.68 21.02 -40.82
N TYR A 285 6.59 21.00 -40.04
CA TYR A 285 5.36 21.70 -40.38
C TYR A 285 5.52 23.22 -40.37
N ALA A 286 6.24 23.77 -39.38
CA ALA A 286 6.54 25.19 -39.30
C ALA A 286 7.39 25.67 -40.49
N GLU A 287 8.38 24.88 -40.92
CA GLU A 287 9.15 25.17 -42.12
C GLU A 287 8.30 25.13 -43.39
N ASP A 288 7.39 24.16 -43.52
CA ASP A 288 6.46 24.10 -44.66
C ASP A 288 5.51 25.30 -44.70
N LEU A 289 4.94 25.69 -43.55
CA LEU A 289 4.10 26.89 -43.45
C LEU A 289 4.88 28.14 -43.86
N LYS A 290 6.12 28.30 -43.39
CA LYS A 290 6.99 29.42 -43.76
C LYS A 290 7.24 29.46 -45.27
N ARG A 291 7.49 28.31 -45.91
CA ARG A 291 7.66 28.26 -47.38
C ARG A 291 6.39 28.69 -48.12
N ARG A 292 5.20 28.35 -47.61
CA ARG A 292 3.92 28.76 -48.19
C ARG A 292 3.69 30.26 -48.01
N GLU A 293 4.02 30.81 -46.84
CA GLU A 293 3.99 32.24 -46.57
C GLU A 293 4.92 33.01 -47.52
N ASP A 294 6.19 32.60 -47.64
CA ASP A 294 7.16 33.19 -48.57
C ASP A 294 6.67 33.16 -50.04
N MET A 295 5.89 32.14 -50.42
CA MET A 295 5.30 32.01 -51.75
C MET A 295 4.13 32.99 -51.94
N LEU A 296 3.27 33.13 -50.93
CA LEU A 296 2.16 34.08 -50.94
C LEU A 296 2.68 35.52 -51.02
N GLU A 297 3.69 35.87 -50.22
CA GLU A 297 4.33 37.19 -50.26
C GLU A 297 4.89 37.52 -51.65
N ARG A 298 5.53 36.54 -52.32
CA ARG A 298 6.01 36.70 -53.70
C ARG A 298 4.87 36.93 -54.68
N HIS A 299 3.77 36.20 -54.55
CA HIS A 299 2.58 36.37 -55.40
C HIS A 299 1.92 37.74 -55.17
N GLU A 300 1.82 38.19 -53.92
CA GLU A 300 1.30 39.52 -53.58
C GLU A 300 2.18 40.62 -54.16
N ALA A 301 3.51 40.49 -54.04
CA ALA A 301 4.45 41.45 -54.63
C ALA A 301 4.30 41.54 -56.16
N MET A 302 4.13 40.41 -56.85
CA MET A 302 3.85 40.38 -58.29
C MET A 302 2.51 41.05 -58.63
N ALA A 303 1.45 40.75 -57.87
CA ALA A 303 0.13 41.35 -58.08
C ALA A 303 0.16 42.89 -57.92
N VAL A 304 0.87 43.40 -56.90
CA VAL A 304 1.06 44.84 -56.68
C VAL A 304 1.82 45.49 -57.85
N GLN A 305 2.80 44.82 -58.45
CA GLN A 305 3.50 45.33 -59.63
C GLN A 305 2.59 45.43 -60.86
N VAL A 306 1.73 44.43 -61.08
CA VAL A 306 0.75 44.45 -62.18
C VAL A 306 -0.22 45.62 -62.04
N VAL A 307 -0.73 45.88 -60.83
CA VAL A 307 -1.66 46.99 -60.57
C VAL A 307 -1.00 48.36 -60.78
N LYS A 308 0.31 48.50 -60.52
CA LYS A 308 1.05 49.75 -60.68
C LYS A 308 1.47 50.05 -62.13
N CYS A 309 1.24 49.16 -63.10
CA CYS A 309 1.66 49.37 -64.48
C CYS A 309 0.70 50.35 -65.21
N PRO A 310 1.17 51.52 -65.70
CA PRO A 310 0.30 52.57 -66.27
C PRO A 310 -0.39 52.23 -67.60
N GLU A 311 -0.03 51.14 -68.27
CA GLU A 311 -0.62 50.70 -69.54
C GLU A 311 -1.04 49.22 -69.47
N PRO A 312 -2.21 48.90 -68.90
CA PRO A 312 -2.66 47.51 -68.72
C PRO A 312 -2.86 46.74 -70.05
N GLU A 313 -3.04 47.45 -71.17
CA GLU A 313 -3.30 46.88 -72.48
C GLU A 313 -2.09 46.20 -73.12
N LYS A 314 -0.86 46.59 -72.76
CA LYS A 314 0.36 45.96 -73.30
C LYS A 314 0.80 44.69 -72.54
N LEU A 315 0.27 44.46 -71.34
CA LEU A 315 0.62 43.28 -70.52
C LEU A 315 -0.15 42.00 -70.90
N LEU A 316 -1.32 42.11 -71.54
CA LEU A 316 -2.08 40.94 -72.02
C LEU A 316 -1.34 40.13 -73.10
N LEU A 317 -0.36 40.74 -73.79
CA LEU A 317 0.48 40.07 -74.79
C LEU A 317 1.72 39.38 -74.19
N LEU A 318 2.05 39.66 -72.91
CA LEU A 318 3.18 39.06 -72.21
C LEU A 318 2.77 38.01 -71.19
N SER A 319 1.47 37.67 -71.08
CA SER A 319 1.03 36.54 -70.29
C SER A 319 1.77 35.30 -70.80
N PRO A 320 2.71 34.71 -70.01
CA PRO A 320 3.33 33.46 -70.39
C PRO A 320 2.16 32.51 -70.60
N ARG A 321 2.04 31.93 -71.80
CA ARG A 321 1.16 30.78 -72.00
C ARG A 321 1.66 29.74 -71.01
N THR A 322 1.03 29.67 -69.83
CA THR A 322 1.34 28.68 -68.82
C THR A 322 1.00 27.35 -69.48
N SER A 323 2.02 26.68 -70.01
CA SER A 323 2.00 25.25 -70.27
C SER A 323 1.42 24.63 -69.01
N GLY A 324 0.24 24.01 -69.14
CA GLY A 324 -0.62 23.67 -68.02
C GLY A 324 0.17 23.06 -66.87
N CYS A 325 -0.03 23.58 -65.66
CA CYS A 325 0.53 23.00 -64.45
C CYS A 325 0.14 21.51 -64.40
N GLU A 326 1.09 20.61 -64.58
CA GLU A 326 0.87 19.15 -64.56
C GLU A 326 0.21 18.70 -63.26
N HIS A 327 0.41 19.45 -62.16
CA HIS A 327 -0.23 19.21 -60.88
C HIS A 327 -1.76 19.39 -60.93
N CYS A 328 -2.25 20.36 -61.71
CA CYS A 328 -3.70 20.57 -61.91
C CYS A 328 -4.33 19.52 -62.86
N GLN A 329 -3.53 18.94 -63.77
CA GLN A 329 -3.99 17.88 -64.67
C GLN A 329 -4.16 16.55 -63.93
N ASN A 330 -3.27 16.24 -62.99
CA ASN A 330 -3.33 14.98 -62.22
C ASN A 330 -4.46 14.96 -61.17
N VAL A 331 -4.86 16.11 -60.60
CA VAL A 331 -5.99 16.17 -59.66
C VAL A 331 -7.35 15.92 -60.35
N ARG A 332 -7.49 16.28 -61.64
CA ARG A 332 -8.74 16.03 -62.38
C ARG A 332 -8.96 14.56 -62.75
N VAL A 333 -7.92 13.73 -62.78
CA VAL A 333 -8.06 12.29 -63.10
C VAL A 333 -8.40 11.47 -61.86
N ALA A 334 -8.01 11.92 -60.65
CA ALA A 334 -8.27 11.18 -59.41
C ALA A 334 -9.66 11.45 -58.77
N GLN A 335 -10.42 12.45 -59.25
CA GLN A 335 -11.67 12.89 -58.62
C GLN A 335 -12.96 12.24 -59.17
N LYS A 336 -12.87 11.18 -60.00
CA LYS A 336 -14.06 10.47 -60.52
C LYS A 336 -14.55 9.28 -59.69
N SER A 337 -13.84 8.90 -58.63
CA SER A 337 -14.20 7.70 -57.85
C SER A 337 -13.97 7.90 -56.37
N ARG A 338 -14.95 8.48 -55.66
CA ARG A 338 -15.31 8.17 -54.25
C ARG A 338 -16.37 9.15 -53.76
N THR A 339 -17.64 8.74 -53.86
CA THR A 339 -18.70 9.21 -52.98
C THR A 339 -18.36 8.83 -51.54
N CYS A 340 -17.72 9.73 -50.81
CA CYS A 340 -17.43 9.57 -49.40
C CYS A 340 -18.52 10.30 -48.60
N ARG A 341 -19.53 9.55 -48.14
CA ARG A 341 -20.44 9.99 -47.07
C ARG A 341 -19.64 10.03 -45.77
N TYR A 342 -19.13 11.20 -45.40
CA TYR A 342 -18.81 11.47 -44.00
C TYR A 342 -19.89 12.38 -43.43
N HIS A 343 -20.78 11.76 -42.66
CA HIS A 343 -21.66 12.44 -41.73
C HIS A 343 -20.81 13.16 -40.68
N ARG A 344 -21.05 14.47 -40.61
CA ARG A 344 -20.47 15.41 -39.66
C ARG A 344 -21.18 15.22 -38.31
N HIS A 345 -20.68 14.33 -37.45
CA HIS A 345 -21.00 14.39 -36.03
C HIS A 345 -20.06 15.40 -35.36
N LEU A 346 -20.53 16.65 -35.30
CA LEU A 346 -20.06 17.66 -34.36
C LEU A 346 -20.50 17.22 -32.95
N SER A 347 -19.68 16.39 -32.30
CA SER A 347 -19.76 16.21 -30.86
C SER A 347 -19.02 17.37 -30.21
N GLN A 348 -19.79 18.31 -29.66
CA GLN A 348 -19.33 19.37 -28.78
C GLN A 348 -18.44 18.78 -27.68
N SER A 349 -17.15 19.08 -27.74
CA SER A 349 -16.24 19.01 -26.61
C SER A 349 -16.73 20.01 -25.56
N ARG A 350 -17.29 19.49 -24.48
CA ARG A 350 -17.83 20.24 -23.33
C ARG A 350 -16.92 20.05 -22.11
N PHE A 351 -15.59 20.11 -22.30
CA PHE A 351 -14.63 19.72 -21.26
C PHE A 351 -13.48 20.70 -21.00
N VAL A 352 -13.60 21.98 -21.39
CA VAL A 352 -12.54 22.98 -21.14
C VAL A 352 -13.08 24.31 -20.60
N GLN A 353 -14.05 24.27 -19.67
CA GLN A 353 -14.55 25.51 -19.05
C GLN A 353 -14.66 25.53 -17.52
N GLU A 354 -14.15 24.53 -16.80
CA GLU A 354 -14.26 24.49 -15.32
C GLU A 354 -12.93 24.48 -14.54
N LEU A 355 -11.77 24.68 -15.19
CA LEU A 355 -10.48 24.79 -14.47
C LEU A 355 -9.99 26.24 -14.26
N GLY A 356 -10.82 27.24 -14.55
CA GLY A 356 -10.44 28.66 -14.50
C GLY A 356 -11.04 29.48 -13.36
N LYS A 357 -11.67 28.88 -12.33
CA LYS A 357 -12.45 29.62 -11.31
C LYS A 357 -12.06 29.41 -9.85
N LEU A 358 -10.84 28.93 -9.56
CA LEU A 358 -10.37 28.75 -8.17
C LEU A 358 -9.02 29.41 -7.87
N SER A 359 -8.59 30.41 -8.65
CA SER A 359 -7.29 31.07 -8.44
C SER A 359 -7.36 32.54 -8.00
N ASP A 360 -8.49 33.03 -7.49
CA ASP A 360 -8.56 34.38 -6.91
C ASP A 360 -9.33 34.37 -5.59
N GLY A 361 -8.57 34.36 -4.49
CA GLY A 361 -9.04 34.57 -3.13
C GLY A 361 -7.86 35.02 -2.26
N PRO A 362 -7.89 36.22 -1.65
CA PRO A 362 -6.72 36.86 -1.06
C PRO A 362 -6.46 36.34 0.36
N SER A 363 -5.21 35.99 0.65
CA SER A 363 -4.76 35.75 2.03
C SER A 363 -4.21 37.05 2.61
N ASP A 364 -5.11 37.82 3.23
CA ASP A 364 -4.76 38.81 4.26
C ASP A 364 -4.19 38.06 5.47
N LEU A 365 -2.91 38.27 5.76
CA LEU A 365 -2.29 37.88 7.03
C LEU A 365 -2.47 39.04 8.04
N PRO A 366 -3.01 38.79 9.25
CA PRO A 366 -2.85 39.75 10.33
C PRO A 366 -1.45 39.60 10.94
N ASP A 367 -0.74 40.73 10.94
CA ASP A 367 0.44 40.99 11.73
C ASP A 367 0.21 40.66 13.22
N GLY A 368 1.21 39.98 13.79
CA GLY A 368 1.75 40.29 15.11
C GLY A 368 0.83 40.17 16.32
N ARG A 369 1.20 39.25 17.23
CA ARG A 369 1.29 39.60 18.64
C ARG A 369 2.40 38.84 19.34
N GLN A 370 3.34 39.62 19.84
CA GLN A 370 4.25 39.28 20.91
C GLN A 370 3.43 38.95 22.17
N LEU A 371 3.82 37.89 22.88
CA LEU A 371 4.03 37.84 24.32
C LEU A 371 4.91 36.64 24.66
#